data_AF-A0A2E5X050-F1
#
_entry.id   AF-A0A2E5X050-F1
#
_cell.length_a   1.000
_cell.length_b   1.000
_cell.length_c   1.000
_cell.angle_alpha   90.00
_cell.angle_beta   90.00
_cell.angle_gamma   90.00
#
_symmetry.space_group_name_H-M   'P 1'
#
loop_
_entity.id
_entity.type
_entity.pdbx_description
1 polymer ?
#
loop_
_entity_poly.entity_id
_entity_poly.type
_entity_poly.pdbx_seq_one_letter_code
_entity_poly.pdbx_strand_id
1 'polypeptide(L)'
;MDYHQPRFYHFSEDSIWLSKKASELSPNACSVLDIGCGSGVVGIETLNRLKSPKELILLEPQVEFLEYIQNNLEFIKRNIEVEIVNQTLERFNPGRKYDLIVSNPPYFNPKESRPSRDINRLKCRTFENLNLFDFVQLAIGHLNPSGEFYFLARQENPDVKKILSELKGFKVIDQFKDVLLLNFVHE
;
A
#
# COMPACT_ATOMS: atom_id res chain seq x y z
N MET A 1 -7.54 17.49 -2.89
CA MET A 1 -6.78 17.51 -4.16
C MET A 1 -7.60 16.71 -5.14
N ASP A 2 -7.64 17.13 -6.41
CA ASP A 2 -8.44 16.45 -7.43
C ASP A 2 -7.57 15.41 -8.13
N TYR A 3 -7.39 14.26 -7.47
CA TYR A 3 -6.52 13.19 -7.97
C TYR A 3 -7.10 12.53 -9.23
N HIS A 4 -6.28 12.41 -10.25
CA HIS A 4 -6.57 11.69 -11.48
C HIS A 4 -6.69 10.19 -11.19
N GLN A 5 -7.80 9.59 -11.62
CA GLN A 5 -8.13 8.19 -11.36
C GLN A 5 -8.83 7.55 -12.58
N PRO A 6 -8.59 6.26 -12.84
CA PRO A 6 -9.33 5.56 -13.88
C PRO A 6 -10.78 5.32 -13.47
N ARG A 7 -11.67 5.15 -14.45
CA ARG A 7 -13.09 4.85 -14.17
C ARG A 7 -13.29 3.55 -13.39
N PHE A 8 -12.38 2.59 -13.53
CA PHE A 8 -12.49 1.26 -12.92
C PHE A 8 -12.05 1.22 -11.44
N TYR A 9 -11.36 2.26 -10.94
CA TYR A 9 -10.87 2.32 -9.57
C TYR A 9 -10.91 3.74 -9.01
N HIS A 10 -11.43 3.89 -7.80
CA HIS A 10 -11.34 5.13 -7.05
C HIS A 10 -10.84 4.84 -5.64
N PHE A 11 -9.92 5.66 -5.13
CA PHE A 11 -9.47 5.56 -3.75
C PHE A 11 -10.65 5.87 -2.80
N SER A 12 -10.67 5.25 -1.63
CA SER A 12 -11.69 5.45 -0.61
C SER A 12 -11.19 6.36 0.53
N GLU A 13 -12.08 6.68 1.45
CA GLU A 13 -11.72 7.31 2.72
C GLU A 13 -10.66 6.51 3.48
N ASP A 14 -10.68 5.18 3.35
CA ASP A 14 -9.71 4.28 3.99
C ASP A 14 -8.27 4.55 3.50
N SER A 15 -8.09 4.87 2.22
CA SER A 15 -6.76 5.24 1.66
C SER A 15 -6.20 6.50 2.32
N ILE A 16 -7.05 7.50 2.55
CA ILE A 16 -6.65 8.75 3.21
C ILE A 16 -6.39 8.50 4.70
N TRP A 17 -7.23 7.69 5.33
CA TRP A 17 -7.05 7.27 6.72
C TRP A 17 -5.72 6.54 6.95
N LEU A 18 -5.37 5.57 6.09
CA LEU A 18 -4.08 4.87 6.10
C LEU A 18 -2.92 5.88 6.03
N SER A 19 -2.92 6.76 5.03
CA SER A 19 -1.82 7.72 4.83
C SER A 19 -1.63 8.64 6.05
N LYS A 20 -2.75 9.12 6.63
CA LYS A 20 -2.73 9.93 7.84
C LYS A 20 -2.10 9.17 9.01
N LYS A 21 -2.60 7.98 9.32
CA LYS A 21 -2.13 7.18 10.46
C LYS A 21 -0.67 6.78 10.34
N ALA A 22 -0.25 6.29 9.17
CA ALA A 22 1.13 5.89 8.92
C ALA A 22 2.09 7.09 9.10
N SER A 23 1.75 8.26 8.55
CA SER A 23 2.57 9.47 8.70
C SER A 23 2.57 10.08 10.11
N GLU A 24 1.49 9.90 10.89
CA GLU A 24 1.42 10.33 12.29
C GLU A 24 2.26 9.44 13.21
N LEU A 25 2.26 8.14 12.97
CA LEU A 25 2.98 7.14 13.77
C LEU A 25 4.46 7.04 13.41
N SER A 26 4.81 7.21 12.13
CA SER A 26 6.19 7.17 11.62
C SER A 26 6.63 8.50 10.98
N PRO A 27 6.54 9.65 11.68
CA PRO A 27 6.69 10.99 11.09
C PRO A 27 8.10 11.31 10.57
N ASN A 28 9.10 10.51 10.97
CA ASN A 28 10.50 10.70 10.63
C ASN A 28 10.99 9.77 9.50
N ALA A 29 10.10 8.96 8.89
CA ALA A 29 10.45 8.11 7.77
C ALA A 29 11.05 8.95 6.63
N CYS A 30 12.19 8.50 6.09
CA CYS A 30 12.90 9.18 5.02
C CYS A 30 12.69 8.49 3.67
N SER A 31 12.57 7.16 3.67
CA SER A 31 12.28 6.36 2.47
C SER A 31 10.92 5.66 2.56
N VAL A 32 10.08 5.89 1.56
CA VAL A 32 8.70 5.38 1.51
C VAL A 32 8.50 4.47 0.30
N LEU A 33 7.89 3.31 0.51
CA LEU A 33 7.40 2.43 -0.56
C LEU A 33 5.89 2.26 -0.44
N ASP A 34 5.17 2.60 -1.51
CA ASP A 34 3.73 2.34 -1.66
C ASP A 34 3.54 1.13 -2.58
N ILE A 35 3.11 0.00 -2.02
CA ILE A 35 2.96 -1.27 -2.74
C ILE A 35 1.52 -1.42 -3.24
N GLY A 36 1.35 -1.62 -4.55
CA GLY A 36 0.04 -1.65 -5.20
C GLY A 36 -0.61 -0.26 -5.13
N CYS A 37 0.15 0.76 -5.51
CA CYS A 37 -0.19 2.15 -5.22
C CYS A 37 -1.44 2.66 -5.96
N GLY A 38 -1.94 1.93 -6.97
CA GLY A 38 -3.03 2.37 -7.84
C GLY A 38 -2.69 3.73 -8.44
N SER A 39 -3.55 4.74 -8.23
CA SER A 39 -3.29 6.12 -8.68
C SER A 39 -2.21 6.88 -7.88
N GLY A 40 -1.50 6.25 -6.94
CA GLY A 40 -0.40 6.83 -6.16
C GLY A 40 -0.83 7.64 -4.93
N VAL A 41 -2.14 7.69 -4.62
CA VAL A 41 -2.70 8.60 -3.61
C VAL A 41 -2.17 8.32 -2.21
N VAL A 42 -2.05 7.06 -1.80
CA VAL A 42 -1.60 6.70 -0.45
C VAL A 42 -0.16 7.15 -0.23
N GLY A 43 0.75 6.82 -1.16
CA GLY A 43 2.15 7.22 -1.11
C GLY A 43 2.33 8.74 -1.13
N ILE A 44 1.66 9.44 -2.05
CA ILE A 44 1.75 10.92 -2.17
C ILE A 44 1.23 11.61 -0.90
N GLU A 45 0.06 11.20 -0.39
CA GLU A 45 -0.51 11.77 0.83
C GLU A 45 0.35 11.47 2.06
N THR A 46 0.89 10.26 2.17
CA THR A 46 1.81 9.86 3.27
C THR A 46 3.04 10.75 3.25
N LEU A 47 3.71 10.83 2.09
CA LEU A 47 4.91 11.62 1.90
C LEU A 47 4.71 13.10 2.24
N ASN A 48 3.61 13.69 1.77
CA ASN A 48 3.31 15.10 2.02
C ASN A 48 3.15 15.44 3.51
N ARG A 49 2.83 14.46 4.37
CA ARG A 49 2.66 14.61 5.82
C ARG A 49 3.94 14.33 6.62
N LEU A 50 4.92 13.65 6.04
CA LEU A 50 6.19 13.35 6.72
C LEU A 50 7.01 14.62 6.97
N LYS A 51 7.83 14.60 8.04
CA LYS A 51 8.64 15.76 8.43
C LYS A 51 9.76 16.02 7.42
N SER A 52 10.49 14.97 7.02
CA SER A 52 11.68 15.09 6.18
C SER A 52 11.88 13.92 5.21
N PRO A 53 10.86 13.60 4.37
CA PRO A 53 10.99 12.53 3.38
C PRO A 53 12.07 12.84 2.34
N LYS A 54 12.70 11.80 1.80
CA LYS A 54 13.77 11.86 0.81
C LYS A 54 13.41 11.15 -0.49
N GLU A 55 12.78 10.00 -0.38
CA GLU A 55 12.38 9.19 -1.53
C GLU A 55 10.98 8.60 -1.37
N LEU A 56 10.28 8.45 -2.49
CA LEU A 56 9.02 7.71 -2.61
C LEU A 56 9.08 6.79 -3.83
N ILE A 57 8.80 5.51 -3.61
CA ILE A 57 8.66 4.52 -4.65
C ILE A 57 7.19 4.13 -4.74
N LEU A 58 6.63 4.24 -5.94
CA LEU A 58 5.25 3.90 -6.28
C LEU A 58 5.29 2.61 -7.12
N LEU A 59 5.03 1.46 -6.48
CA LEU A 59 5.06 0.15 -7.12
C LEU A 59 3.64 -0.25 -7.52
N GLU A 60 3.38 -0.37 -8.83
CA GLU A 60 2.07 -0.73 -9.36
C GLU A 60 2.17 -1.74 -10.52
N PRO A 61 1.64 -2.96 -10.39
CA PRO A 61 1.70 -3.94 -11.46
C PRO A 61 0.80 -3.62 -12.67
N GLN A 62 -0.32 -2.90 -12.50
CA GLN A 62 -1.24 -2.60 -13.59
C GLN A 62 -0.79 -1.36 -14.36
N VAL A 63 -0.38 -1.56 -15.61
CA VAL A 63 0.11 -0.49 -16.51
C VAL A 63 -0.93 0.63 -16.72
N GLU A 64 -2.21 0.30 -16.58
CA GLU A 64 -3.33 1.23 -16.73
C GLU A 64 -3.34 2.36 -15.70
N PHE A 65 -2.59 2.23 -14.58
CA PHE A 65 -2.45 3.30 -13.60
C PHE A 65 -1.31 4.29 -13.90
N LEU A 66 -0.34 3.96 -14.75
CA LEU A 66 0.90 4.73 -14.87
C LEU A 66 0.67 6.19 -15.28
N GLU A 67 -0.24 6.45 -16.21
CA GLU A 67 -0.61 7.81 -16.61
C GLU A 67 -1.21 8.60 -15.43
N TYR A 68 -2.08 7.96 -14.65
CA TYR A 68 -2.70 8.58 -13.47
C TYR A 68 -1.68 8.88 -12.38
N ILE A 69 -0.76 7.94 -12.13
CA ILE A 69 0.34 8.13 -11.18
C ILE A 69 1.18 9.33 -11.63
N GLN A 70 1.59 9.36 -12.91
CA GLN A 70 2.43 10.42 -13.47
C GLN A 70 1.77 11.79 -13.33
N ASN A 71 0.49 11.91 -13.64
CA ASN A 71 -0.27 13.16 -13.48
C ASN A 71 -0.35 13.57 -12.01
N ASN A 72 -0.60 12.62 -11.11
CA ASN A 72 -0.74 12.90 -9.69
C ASN A 72 0.57 13.30 -8.98
N LEU A 73 1.73 13.08 -9.61
CA LEU A 73 3.00 13.56 -9.05
C LEU A 73 3.04 15.08 -8.86
N GLU A 74 2.21 15.84 -9.58
CA GLU A 74 2.08 17.30 -9.41
C GLU A 74 1.64 17.69 -7.98
N PHE A 75 0.99 16.79 -7.25
CA PHE A 75 0.51 17.02 -5.89
C PHE A 75 1.59 16.85 -4.82
N ILE A 76 2.81 16.46 -5.20
CA ILE A 76 3.95 16.37 -4.29
C ILE A 76 4.46 17.79 -4.00
N LYS A 77 4.42 18.19 -2.74
CA LYS A 77 4.71 19.57 -2.31
C LYS A 77 6.17 19.85 -2.00
N ARG A 78 7.08 18.95 -2.38
CA ARG A 78 8.48 18.95 -1.97
C ARG A 78 9.37 18.48 -3.12
N ASN A 79 10.59 18.99 -3.18
CA ASN A 79 11.61 18.49 -4.11
C ASN A 79 12.24 17.22 -3.51
N ILE A 80 11.83 16.06 -4.02
CA ILE A 80 12.23 14.73 -3.55
C ILE A 80 12.42 13.78 -4.73
N GLU A 81 13.11 12.66 -4.49
CA GLU A 81 13.21 11.59 -5.47
C GLU A 81 11.91 10.78 -5.50
N VAL A 82 11.33 10.61 -6.68
CA VAL A 82 10.13 9.79 -6.87
C VAL A 82 10.37 8.83 -8.02
N GLU A 83 10.11 7.56 -7.78
CA GLU A 83 10.24 6.50 -8.77
C GLU A 83 8.89 5.80 -8.95
N ILE A 84 8.46 5.62 -10.20
CA ILE A 84 7.31 4.78 -10.56
C ILE A 84 7.85 3.46 -11.09
N VAL A 85 7.44 2.36 -10.48
CA VAL A 85 7.88 1.01 -10.85
C VAL A 85 6.69 0.18 -11.30
N ASN A 86 6.65 -0.17 -12.59
CA ASN A 86 5.62 -1.04 -13.15
C ASN A 86 6.01 -2.53 -13.06
N GLN A 87 5.91 -3.11 -11.87
CA GLN A 87 6.26 -4.50 -11.61
C GLN A 87 5.36 -5.12 -10.54
N THR A 88 5.34 -6.45 -10.47
CA THR A 88 4.73 -7.16 -9.34
C THR A 88 5.70 -7.18 -8.15
N LEU A 89 5.18 -7.32 -6.93
CA LEU A 89 5.99 -7.34 -5.71
C LEU A 89 7.02 -8.50 -5.73
N GLU A 90 6.65 -9.64 -6.30
CA GLU A 90 7.49 -10.84 -6.42
C GLU A 90 8.72 -10.61 -7.30
N ARG A 91 8.64 -9.66 -8.25
CA ARG A 91 9.75 -9.31 -9.17
C ARG A 91 10.50 -8.06 -8.72
N PHE A 92 9.96 -7.35 -7.73
CA PHE A 92 10.51 -6.10 -7.27
C PHE A 92 11.79 -6.35 -6.47
N ASN A 93 12.94 -5.94 -7.00
CA ASN A 93 14.24 -6.07 -6.33
C ASN A 93 15.05 -4.78 -6.47
N PRO A 94 14.74 -3.76 -5.66
CA PRO A 94 15.32 -2.42 -5.81
C PRO A 94 16.76 -2.31 -5.29
N GLY A 95 17.33 -3.37 -4.68
CA GLY A 95 18.65 -3.31 -4.04
C GLY A 95 18.74 -2.42 -2.79
N ARG A 96 17.61 -1.85 -2.36
CA ARG A 96 17.46 -0.99 -1.18
C ARG A 96 16.26 -1.41 -0.32
N LYS A 97 16.13 -0.81 0.85
CA LYS A 97 15.12 -1.08 1.87
C LYS A 97 14.53 0.24 2.39
N TYR A 98 13.34 0.17 2.97
CA TYR A 98 12.52 1.35 3.25
C TYR A 98 12.24 1.53 4.75
N ASP A 99 12.16 2.78 5.18
CA ASP A 99 11.77 3.15 6.55
C ASP A 99 10.26 2.97 6.76
N LEU A 100 9.48 3.21 5.71
CA LEU A 100 8.03 3.11 5.75
C LEU A 100 7.49 2.42 4.51
N ILE A 101 6.75 1.34 4.71
CA ILE A 101 5.94 0.73 3.66
C ILE A 101 4.47 1.03 3.96
N VAL A 102 3.72 1.43 2.95
CA VAL A 102 2.26 1.58 3.01
C VAL A 102 1.60 0.75 1.91
N SER A 103 0.44 0.18 2.19
CA SER A 103 -0.35 -0.48 1.16
C SER A 103 -1.84 -0.53 1.49
N ASN A 104 -2.67 -0.30 0.48
CA ASN A 104 -4.09 -0.62 0.50
C ASN A 104 -4.34 -1.82 -0.45
N PRO A 105 -3.98 -3.05 -0.03
CA PRO A 105 -4.00 -4.19 -0.92
C PRO A 105 -5.42 -4.64 -1.26
N PRO A 106 -5.59 -5.45 -2.31
CA PRO A 106 -6.87 -6.08 -2.62
C PRO A 106 -7.41 -6.91 -1.45
N TYR A 107 -8.69 -6.72 -1.11
CA TYR A 107 -9.29 -7.35 0.07
C TYR A 107 -10.04 -8.66 -0.18
N PHE A 108 -10.48 -8.90 -1.43
CA PHE A 108 -11.50 -9.90 -1.71
C PHE A 108 -10.88 -11.21 -2.16
N ASN A 109 -11.38 -12.31 -1.58
CA ASN A 109 -11.12 -13.63 -2.11
C ASN A 109 -11.89 -13.77 -3.44
N PRO A 110 -11.24 -14.15 -4.56
CA PRO A 110 -11.91 -14.34 -5.84
C PRO A 110 -13.12 -15.29 -5.77
N LYS A 111 -13.15 -16.22 -4.80
CA LYS A 111 -14.26 -17.17 -4.57
C LYS A 111 -15.56 -16.53 -4.08
N GLU A 112 -15.52 -15.30 -3.56
CA GLU A 112 -16.68 -14.62 -2.96
C GLU A 112 -17.21 -13.45 -3.82
N SER A 113 -16.51 -13.10 -4.90
CA SER A 113 -16.90 -11.97 -5.75
C SER A 113 -17.76 -12.40 -6.93
N ARG A 114 -18.88 -11.71 -7.17
CA ARG A 114 -19.55 -11.77 -8.48
C ARG A 114 -18.56 -11.25 -9.52
N PRO A 115 -18.22 -12.00 -10.58
CA PRO A 115 -17.23 -11.56 -11.54
C PRO A 115 -17.66 -10.23 -12.14
N SER A 116 -16.87 -9.18 -11.86
CA SER A 116 -16.97 -7.93 -12.60
C SER A 116 -16.68 -8.25 -14.06
N ARG A 117 -17.51 -7.74 -14.98
CA ARG A 117 -17.21 -7.83 -16.43
C ARG A 117 -15.97 -7.01 -16.80
N ASP A 118 -15.56 -6.08 -15.94
CA ASP A 118 -14.35 -5.30 -16.05
C ASP A 118 -13.19 -6.03 -15.34
N ILE A 119 -12.23 -6.50 -16.14
CA ILE A 119 -11.04 -7.23 -15.70
C ILE A 119 -10.13 -6.36 -14.85
N ASN A 120 -9.98 -5.07 -15.17
CA ASN A 120 -9.11 -4.16 -14.42
C ASN A 120 -9.67 -3.91 -13.03
N ARG A 121 -10.99 -3.79 -12.92
CA ARG A 121 -11.67 -3.71 -11.62
C ARG A 121 -11.50 -4.99 -10.79
N LEU A 122 -11.44 -6.16 -11.43
CA LEU A 122 -11.23 -7.43 -10.75
C LEU A 122 -9.80 -7.52 -10.19
N LYS A 123 -8.78 -7.15 -10.99
CA LYS A 123 -7.38 -7.11 -10.54
C LYS A 123 -7.16 -6.21 -9.32
N CYS A 124 -7.89 -5.11 -9.22
CA CYS A 124 -7.85 -4.23 -8.05
C CYS A 124 -8.46 -4.86 -6.77
N ARG A 125 -9.23 -5.94 -6.89
CA ARG A 125 -10.03 -6.53 -5.80
C ARG A 125 -9.54 -7.90 -5.35
N THR A 126 -8.80 -8.59 -6.19
CA THR A 126 -8.32 -9.95 -5.93
C THR A 126 -6.82 -10.03 -6.14
N PHE A 127 -6.14 -10.82 -5.31
CA PHE A 127 -4.79 -11.26 -5.64
C PHE A 127 -4.82 -12.25 -6.80
N GLU A 128 -3.94 -12.09 -7.79
CA GLU A 128 -3.82 -13.04 -8.91
C GLU A 128 -3.01 -14.28 -8.52
N ASN A 129 -1.80 -14.09 -7.96
CA ASN A 129 -0.83 -15.16 -7.70
C ASN A 129 -0.43 -15.28 -6.21
N LEU A 130 -0.97 -14.41 -5.35
CA LEU A 130 -0.67 -14.37 -3.92
C LEU A 130 -1.97 -14.48 -3.10
N ASN A 131 -1.82 -14.59 -1.79
CA ASN A 131 -2.86 -14.23 -0.84
C ASN A 131 -2.34 -13.09 0.05
N LEU A 132 -3.16 -12.61 1.00
CA LEU A 132 -2.73 -11.49 1.85
C LEU A 132 -1.56 -11.89 2.75
N PHE A 133 -1.53 -13.15 3.21
CA PHE A 133 -0.43 -13.67 4.04
C PHE A 133 0.91 -13.65 3.28
N ASP A 134 0.95 -14.17 2.05
CA ASP A 134 2.17 -14.19 1.22
C ASP A 134 2.60 -12.76 0.85
N PHE A 135 1.63 -11.89 0.54
CA PHE A 135 1.86 -10.48 0.25
C PHE A 135 2.58 -9.76 1.40
N VAL A 136 2.07 -9.89 2.64
CA VAL A 136 2.68 -9.18 3.77
C VAL A 136 4.07 -9.73 4.10
N GLN A 137 4.31 -11.04 3.91
CA GLN A 137 5.64 -11.62 4.10
C GLN A 137 6.67 -11.09 3.10
N LEU A 138 6.28 -10.93 1.82
CA LEU A 138 7.13 -10.30 0.83
C LEU A 138 7.37 -8.82 1.18
N ALA A 139 6.31 -8.10 1.55
CA ALA A 139 6.39 -6.67 1.88
C ALA A 139 7.37 -6.38 3.02
N ILE A 140 7.30 -7.10 4.16
CA ILE A 140 8.22 -6.90 5.29
C ILE A 140 9.67 -7.20 4.91
N GLY A 141 9.90 -8.04 3.89
CA GLY A 141 11.22 -8.29 3.33
C GLY A 141 11.87 -7.03 2.77
N HIS A 142 11.13 -5.96 2.46
CA HIS A 142 11.64 -4.68 1.95
C HIS A 142 11.89 -3.62 3.02
N LEU A 143 11.70 -3.93 4.31
CA LEU A 143 11.94 -2.98 5.40
C LEU A 143 13.41 -2.86 5.80
N ASN A 144 13.79 -1.67 6.22
CA ASN A 144 14.98 -1.45 7.04
C ASN A 144 14.79 -2.11 8.43
N PRO A 145 15.86 -2.38 9.20
CA PRO A 145 15.74 -2.97 10.54
C PRO A 145 14.84 -2.19 11.51
N SER A 146 14.75 -0.86 11.35
CA SER A 146 13.84 0.00 12.12
C SER A 146 12.61 0.45 11.31
N GLY A 147 12.39 -0.17 10.15
CA GLY A 147 11.30 0.17 9.25
C GLY A 147 9.97 -0.37 9.75
N GLU A 148 8.91 0.30 9.35
CA GLU A 148 7.55 -0.06 9.70
C GLU A 148 6.69 -0.28 8.45
N PHE A 149 5.78 -1.23 8.52
CA PHE A 149 4.83 -1.50 7.44
C PHE A 149 3.41 -1.30 7.93
N TYR A 150 2.63 -0.49 7.21
CA TYR A 150 1.23 -0.22 7.49
C TYR A 150 0.36 -0.67 6.32
N PHE A 151 -0.67 -1.46 6.59
CA PHE A 151 -1.60 -1.88 5.56
C PHE A 151 -3.00 -2.05 6.08
N LEU A 152 -3.94 -2.06 5.15
CA LEU A 152 -5.34 -2.28 5.44
C LEU A 152 -5.74 -3.72 5.12
N ALA A 153 -6.65 -4.28 5.93
CA ALA A 153 -7.31 -5.55 5.63
C ALA A 153 -8.77 -5.53 6.11
N ARG A 154 -9.68 -6.23 5.42
CA ARG A 154 -11.04 -6.48 5.93
C ARG A 154 -10.94 -7.44 7.11
N GLN A 155 -11.66 -7.16 8.20
CA GLN A 155 -11.67 -8.00 9.41
C GLN A 155 -12.06 -9.46 9.11
N GLU A 156 -12.91 -9.67 8.11
CA GLU A 156 -13.39 -11.00 7.71
C GLU A 156 -12.39 -11.78 6.85
N ASN A 157 -11.33 -11.13 6.34
CA ASN A 157 -10.35 -11.82 5.51
C ASN A 157 -9.63 -12.90 6.36
N PRO A 158 -9.67 -14.18 5.95
CA PRO A 158 -9.17 -15.29 6.76
C PRO A 158 -7.67 -15.20 7.04
N ASP A 159 -6.90 -14.56 6.16
CA ASP A 159 -5.46 -14.41 6.31
C ASP A 159 -5.10 -13.47 7.47
N VAL A 160 -5.99 -12.54 7.87
CA VAL A 160 -5.73 -11.63 9.00
C VAL A 160 -5.44 -12.40 10.28
N LYS A 161 -6.25 -13.43 10.59
CA LYS A 161 -6.03 -14.26 11.78
C LYS A 161 -4.68 -14.98 11.70
N LYS A 162 -4.36 -15.51 10.51
CA LYS A 162 -3.12 -16.21 10.24
C LYS A 162 -1.90 -15.30 10.42
N ILE A 163 -1.94 -14.09 9.87
CA ILE A 163 -0.90 -13.06 10.00
C ILE A 163 -0.66 -12.76 11.49
N LEU A 164 -1.72 -12.46 12.25
CA LEU A 164 -1.60 -12.10 13.67
C LEU A 164 -1.14 -13.26 14.56
N SER A 165 -1.40 -14.52 14.19
CA SER A 165 -1.00 -15.68 14.99
C SER A 165 0.36 -16.27 14.62
N GLU A 166 0.74 -16.22 13.34
CA GLU A 166 1.95 -16.90 12.83
C GLU A 166 3.12 -15.94 12.60
N LEU A 167 2.86 -14.66 12.32
CA LEU A 167 3.90 -13.67 12.05
C LEU A 167 4.07 -12.74 13.25
N LYS A 168 5.23 -12.84 13.90
CA LYS A 168 5.65 -11.93 14.97
C LYS A 168 5.76 -10.50 14.45
N GLY A 169 5.63 -9.51 15.35
CA GLY A 169 5.70 -8.09 15.00
C GLY A 169 4.42 -7.47 14.43
N PHE A 170 3.43 -8.25 13.97
CA PHE A 170 2.15 -7.70 13.48
C PHE A 170 1.17 -7.38 14.61
N LYS A 171 0.50 -6.22 14.50
CA LYS A 171 -0.55 -5.77 15.43
C LYS A 171 -1.66 -5.07 14.67
N VAL A 172 -2.88 -5.17 15.19
CA VAL A 172 -3.96 -4.25 14.83
C VAL A 172 -3.77 -2.98 15.64
N ILE A 173 -3.64 -1.84 14.96
CA ILE A 173 -3.39 -0.55 15.61
C ILE A 173 -4.60 0.36 15.63
N ASP A 174 -5.53 0.17 14.68
CA ASP A 174 -6.80 0.88 14.65
C ASP A 174 -7.82 0.13 13.77
N GLN A 175 -9.09 0.53 13.86
CA GLN A 175 -10.18 -0.03 13.08
C GLN A 175 -11.17 1.06 12.68
N PHE A 176 -11.58 1.03 11.42
CA PHE A 176 -12.66 1.86 10.90
C PHE A 176 -13.69 0.98 10.20
N LYS A 177 -14.90 0.89 10.78
CA LYS A 177 -15.96 -0.05 10.34
C LYS A 177 -15.40 -1.48 10.33
N ASP A 178 -15.44 -2.16 9.20
CA ASP A 178 -14.94 -3.53 9.02
C ASP A 178 -13.53 -3.59 8.39
N VAL A 179 -12.84 -2.43 8.29
CA VAL A 179 -11.46 -2.33 7.82
C VAL A 179 -10.54 -2.14 9.02
N LEU A 180 -9.55 -3.03 9.12
CA LEU A 180 -8.48 -2.98 10.11
C LEU A 180 -7.28 -2.25 9.52
N LEU A 181 -6.65 -1.40 10.32
CA LEU A 181 -5.31 -0.92 10.08
C LEU A 181 -4.34 -1.79 10.87
N LEU A 182 -3.49 -2.51 10.15
CA LEU A 182 -2.45 -3.35 10.71
C LEU A 182 -1.09 -2.69 10.53
N ASN A 183 -0.20 -2.97 11.47
CA ASN A 183 1.18 -2.54 11.42
C ASN A 183 2.11 -3.70 11.74
N PHE A 184 3.29 -3.69 11.12
CA PHE A 184 4.42 -4.52 11.47
C PHE A 184 5.60 -3.64 11.90
N VAL A 185 6.24 -4.08 12.99
CA VAL A 185 7.56 -3.59 13.43
C VAL A 185 8.46 -4.80 13.70
N HIS A 186 9.76 -4.63 13.50
CA HIS A 186 10.74 -5.62 13.93
C HIS A 186 10.75 -5.75 15.46
N GLU A 187 10.80 -6.99 15.96
CA GLU A 187 10.98 -7.31 17.40
C GLU A 187 12.45 -7.25 17.82
#